data_AF-A0A1B6JX53-F1
#
_entry.id   AF-A0A1B6JX53-F1
#
_cell.length_a   1.000
_cell.length_b   1.000
_cell.length_c   1.000
_cell.angle_alpha   90.00
_cell.angle_beta   90.00
_cell.angle_gamma   90.00
#
_symmetry.space_group_name_H-M   'P 1'
#
loop_
_entity.id
_entity.type
_entity.pdbx_description
1 polymer ?
#
loop_
_entity_poly.entity_id
_entity_poly.type
_entity_poly.pdbx_seq_one_letter_code
_entity_poly.pdbx_strand_id
1 'polypeptide(L)'
;MVLLCSWRTVKEVSLLLGFLAEEASITGTSEDDGLLSGEDLLKIGDHLTNLLAETKHRGAFEQAYIGFCKLVSRLWKLPAGMLRSLPLQWLEETMQEISKNNENLCATRRSAGLPFMIQALICTQLEVEGASSIESWMSQLLDLAESATASPTTHTHALNILRALFRNTQLGEAVGVFVERAIIVTITAFSASSWMERNSATLLLSALMTRVFGVPRSKSQDHLSWKNKMTGRIFFQRYPKLFGFFQQELRKACSKCDSLHPSLYPVLLVLGRLYPSSLEGTDSNVQLTQYIPDILVCSGSKIFKTRSLAASAMVPLMSWTYFDMLTNKVVEHSLTANYRHGLLLQIAYFLKHSDPKVDQQMFKTNTTKWIIRLVDVFALKLSFLELEAVFDVFNIFSEKCCEHLTKEICEHIITVTKACLNAAGKINLVSCCLLRPRMYELLLKLAMVSDGSHLDSLLCEMLRDKMYEVRHTAFDFLCSLHSDSNCCQRFSEIFTNLPVFARDHCKSIVFQSVCCESNVLEIFMEITSDLATRTHFYHSEDKIKILKALKIWDIALKQFSEINNVHTESGKISFLVSMCKDSHEEIALNAVNCLSKFLCLEGLPQDEDLGAICELLEELLNNSHMALKSSRSEEH
;
A
#
# COMPACT_ATOMS: atom_id res chain seq x y z
N MET A 1 31.07 10.05 -16.79
CA MET A 1 31.12 8.84 -17.64
C MET A 1 31.95 7.72 -17.02
N VAL A 2 33.16 7.99 -16.49
CA VAL A 2 34.03 6.94 -15.88
C VAL A 2 33.31 6.12 -14.79
N LEU A 3 32.57 6.76 -13.87
CA LEU A 3 31.82 6.09 -12.82
C LEU A 3 30.75 5.08 -13.28
N LEU A 4 30.19 5.20 -14.50
CA LEU A 4 29.21 4.21 -14.98
C LEU A 4 29.89 2.89 -15.35
N CYS A 5 31.15 2.95 -15.79
CA CYS A 5 31.92 1.80 -16.28
C CYS A 5 32.93 1.26 -15.26
N SER A 6 33.25 1.99 -14.19
CA SER A 6 34.23 1.59 -13.16
C SER A 6 33.68 1.45 -11.74
N TRP A 7 32.35 1.54 -11.53
CA TRP A 7 31.79 1.46 -10.18
C TRP A 7 32.12 0.15 -9.44
N ARG A 8 32.30 -0.97 -10.18
CA ARG A 8 32.75 -2.24 -9.60
C ARG A 8 34.17 -2.13 -9.04
N THR A 9 35.08 -1.48 -9.76
CA THR A 9 36.45 -1.20 -9.27
C THR A 9 36.40 -0.31 -8.04
N VAL A 10 35.60 0.76 -8.05
CA VAL A 10 35.43 1.64 -6.87
C VAL A 10 34.90 0.86 -5.68
N LYS A 11 33.94 -0.05 -5.89
CA LYS A 11 33.44 -0.96 -4.86
C LYS A 11 34.56 -1.82 -4.26
N GLU A 12 35.29 -2.57 -5.09
CA GLU A 12 36.33 -3.48 -4.60
C GLU A 12 37.48 -2.73 -3.92
N VAL A 13 37.90 -1.58 -4.46
CA VAL A 13 38.93 -0.73 -3.83
C VAL A 13 38.45 -0.18 -2.49
N SER A 14 37.22 0.33 -2.40
CA SER A 14 36.68 0.87 -1.14
C SER A 14 36.63 -0.18 -0.04
N LEU A 15 36.20 -1.41 -0.40
CA LEU A 15 36.14 -2.53 0.54
C LEU A 15 37.53 -3.00 0.96
N LEU A 16 38.47 -3.10 0.02
CA LEU A 16 39.86 -3.48 0.30
C LEU A 16 40.52 -2.46 1.23
N LEU A 17 40.41 -1.16 0.93
CA LEU A 17 40.97 -0.11 1.77
C LEU A 17 40.36 -0.10 3.16
N GLY A 18 39.05 -0.30 3.27
CA GLY A 18 38.38 -0.44 4.56
C GLY A 18 38.86 -1.65 5.37
N PHE A 19 39.05 -2.80 4.71
CA PHE A 19 39.59 -4.01 5.34
C PHE A 19 41.03 -3.80 5.82
N LEU A 20 41.89 -3.21 4.98
CA LEU A 20 43.26 -2.87 5.35
C LEU A 20 43.30 -1.91 6.54
N ALA A 21 42.47 -0.86 6.52
CA ALA A 21 42.41 0.12 7.60
C ALA A 21 41.94 -0.48 8.94
N GLU A 22 41.10 -1.52 8.90
CA GLU A 22 40.56 -2.18 10.09
C GLU A 22 41.55 -3.19 10.70
N GLU A 23 42.20 -3.99 9.85
CA GLU A 23 42.96 -5.19 10.26
C GLU A 23 44.49 -5.02 10.24
N ALA A 24 45.03 -4.10 9.45
CA ALA A 24 46.48 -3.96 9.33
C ALA A 24 47.13 -3.38 10.61
N SER A 25 48.36 -3.82 10.90
CA SER A 25 49.17 -3.23 11.96
C SER A 25 49.58 -1.80 11.59
N ILE A 26 49.60 -0.90 12.59
CA ILE A 26 49.92 0.51 12.40
C ILE A 26 51.28 0.80 13.02
N THR A 27 52.20 1.39 12.25
CA THR A 27 53.52 1.77 12.75
C THR A 27 53.41 2.64 14.00
N GLY A 28 54.17 2.30 15.05
CA GLY A 28 54.16 3.02 16.32
C GLY A 28 53.02 2.67 17.29
N THR A 29 52.14 1.70 16.96
CA THR A 29 51.11 1.18 17.88
C THR A 29 51.43 -0.20 18.47
N SER A 30 52.42 -0.90 17.91
CA SER A 30 52.92 -2.23 18.32
C SER A 30 54.45 -2.27 18.29
N GLU A 31 55.06 -3.33 18.84
CA GLU A 31 56.53 -3.52 18.85
C GLU A 31 57.13 -3.80 17.46
N ASP A 32 56.31 -4.21 16.48
CA ASP A 32 56.71 -4.42 15.08
C ASP A 32 56.53 -3.15 14.21
N ASP A 33 57.33 -3.04 13.14
CA ASP A 33 57.12 -2.12 12.02
C ASP A 33 55.77 -2.45 11.35
N GLY A 34 54.72 -1.74 11.75
CA GLY A 34 53.36 -1.95 11.25
C GLY A 34 53.24 -1.77 9.74
N LEU A 35 52.33 -2.53 9.11
CA LEU A 35 52.11 -2.54 7.66
C LEU A 35 51.66 -1.18 7.11
N LEU A 36 50.85 -0.43 7.87
CA LEU A 36 50.37 0.90 7.49
C LEU A 36 50.95 1.97 8.42
N SER A 37 51.23 3.14 7.86
CA SER A 37 51.51 4.35 8.65
C SER A 37 50.24 5.14 8.96
N GLY A 38 50.33 6.04 9.94
CA GLY A 38 49.25 7.01 10.19
C GLY A 38 48.95 7.89 8.97
N GLU A 39 49.95 8.19 8.15
CA GLU A 39 49.77 8.93 6.89
C GLU A 39 49.01 8.10 5.85
N ASP A 40 49.20 6.78 5.81
CA ASP A 40 48.44 5.90 4.92
C ASP A 40 46.97 5.85 5.32
N LEU A 41 46.66 5.80 6.62
CA LEU A 41 45.28 5.87 7.11
C LEU A 41 44.61 7.20 6.77
N LEU A 42 45.35 8.32 6.85
CA LEU A 42 44.89 9.62 6.39
C LEU A 42 44.56 9.60 4.90
N LYS A 43 45.46 9.09 4.05
CA LYS A 43 45.23 8.97 2.60
C LYS A 43 44.03 8.09 2.27
N ILE A 44 43.82 7.01 3.02
CA ILE A 44 42.63 6.15 2.88
C ILE A 44 41.37 6.93 3.26
N GLY A 45 41.40 7.67 4.37
CA GLY A 45 40.32 8.54 4.82
C GLY A 45 39.95 9.59 3.77
N ASP A 46 40.93 10.32 3.26
CA ASP A 46 40.75 11.33 2.21
C ASP A 46 40.18 10.71 0.93
N HIS A 47 40.66 9.52 0.55
CA HIS A 47 40.13 8.83 -0.62
C HIS A 47 38.65 8.46 -0.46
N LEU A 48 38.28 7.86 0.67
CA LEU A 48 36.91 7.41 0.94
C LEU A 48 35.94 8.58 1.13
N THR A 49 36.36 9.65 1.81
CA THR A 49 35.56 10.87 1.97
C THR A 49 35.33 11.58 0.63
N ASN A 50 36.36 11.67 -0.22
CA ASN A 50 36.21 12.19 -1.60
C ASN A 50 35.24 11.32 -2.42
N LEU A 51 35.32 9.99 -2.33
CA LEU A 51 34.38 9.11 -2.99
C LEU A 51 32.95 9.34 -2.51
N LEU A 52 32.72 9.48 -1.19
CA LEU A 52 31.40 9.79 -0.64
C LEU A 52 30.91 11.16 -1.14
N ALA A 53 31.79 12.18 -1.17
CA ALA A 53 31.43 13.53 -1.56
C ALA A 53 31.14 13.66 -3.07
N GLU A 54 31.80 12.92 -3.95
CA GLU A 54 31.74 13.18 -5.40
C GLU A 54 31.00 12.10 -6.22
N THR A 55 30.76 10.93 -5.63
CA THR A 55 30.20 9.79 -6.37
C THR A 55 28.68 9.84 -6.50
N LYS A 56 28.19 9.63 -7.74
CA LYS A 56 26.74 9.59 -8.06
C LYS A 56 26.15 8.19 -8.08
N HIS A 57 26.96 7.17 -8.37
CA HIS A 57 26.47 5.81 -8.52
C HIS A 57 26.18 5.20 -7.15
N ARG A 58 24.93 4.82 -6.90
CA ARG A 58 24.47 4.29 -5.61
C ARG A 58 25.31 3.12 -5.11
N GLY A 59 25.55 2.14 -5.97
CA GLY A 59 26.37 0.98 -5.61
C GLY A 59 27.86 1.29 -5.36
N ALA A 60 28.37 2.47 -5.75
CA ALA A 60 29.75 2.85 -5.45
C ALA A 60 29.85 3.60 -4.12
N PHE A 61 29.01 4.62 -3.88
CA PHE A 61 29.07 5.35 -2.61
C PHE A 61 28.58 4.50 -1.42
N GLU A 62 27.65 3.56 -1.61
CA GLU A 62 27.22 2.63 -0.54
C GLU A 62 28.39 1.73 -0.07
N GLN A 63 29.35 1.43 -0.96
CA GLN A 63 30.52 0.60 -0.64
C GLN A 63 31.67 1.44 -0.08
N ALA A 64 31.85 2.66 -0.59
CA ALA A 64 32.69 3.67 0.06
C ALA A 64 32.26 3.92 1.51
N TYR A 65 30.96 3.98 1.78
CA TYR A 65 30.40 4.08 3.13
C TYR A 65 30.81 2.89 4.01
N ILE A 66 30.72 1.66 3.51
CA ILE A 66 31.15 0.47 4.28
C ILE A 66 32.65 0.54 4.60
N GLY A 67 33.49 0.86 3.61
CA GLY A 67 34.93 1.00 3.83
C GLY A 67 35.27 2.12 4.82
N PHE A 68 34.54 3.23 4.75
CA PHE A 68 34.70 4.36 5.66
C PHE A 68 34.29 4.02 7.10
N CYS A 69 33.18 3.29 7.29
CA CYS A 69 32.79 2.79 8.63
C CYS A 69 33.88 1.93 9.26
N LYS A 70 34.54 1.06 8.50
CA LYS A 70 35.63 0.20 8.99
C LYS A 70 36.82 1.03 9.47
N LEU A 71 37.28 1.98 8.65
CA LEU A 71 38.34 2.92 9.03
C LEU A 71 37.96 3.69 10.30
N VAL A 72 36.81 4.34 10.32
CA VAL A 72 36.40 5.21 11.42
C VAL A 72 36.20 4.42 12.72
N SER A 73 35.59 3.23 12.67
CA SER A 73 35.44 2.36 13.85
C SER A 73 36.81 1.98 14.44
N ARG A 74 37.83 1.74 13.60
CA ARG A 74 39.20 1.50 14.06
C ARG A 74 39.80 2.75 14.69
N LEU A 75 39.67 3.92 14.07
CA LEU A 75 40.23 5.18 14.57
C LEU A 75 39.69 5.54 15.97
N TRP A 76 38.39 5.36 16.23
CA TRP A 76 37.80 5.58 17.55
C TRP A 76 38.37 4.67 18.65
N LYS A 77 38.80 3.45 18.27
CA LYS A 77 39.34 2.45 19.20
C LYS A 77 40.84 2.63 19.48
N LEU A 78 41.53 3.50 18.74
CA LEU A 78 42.94 3.78 18.98
C LEU A 78 43.12 4.55 20.31
N PRO A 79 44.32 4.47 20.93
CA PRO A 79 44.68 5.32 22.05
C PRO A 79 44.56 6.81 21.71
N ALA A 80 44.44 7.66 22.74
CA ALA A 80 44.38 9.10 22.54
C ALA A 80 45.61 9.60 21.77
N GLY A 81 45.36 10.34 20.68
CA GLY A 81 46.38 10.82 19.76
C GLY A 81 45.78 11.35 18.47
N MET A 82 46.63 11.76 17.52
CA MET A 82 46.22 12.38 16.26
C MET A 82 45.21 11.54 15.48
N LEU A 83 45.45 10.23 15.34
CA LEU A 83 44.57 9.35 14.56
C LEU A 83 43.16 9.21 15.17
N ARG A 84 43.07 9.14 16.50
CA ARG A 84 41.79 9.09 17.22
C ARG A 84 40.98 10.39 17.06
N SER A 85 41.65 11.54 16.88
CA SER A 85 40.95 12.83 16.69
C SER A 85 40.39 13.05 15.28
N LEU A 86 40.85 12.30 14.27
CA LEU A 86 40.44 12.52 12.87
C LEU A 86 38.93 12.38 12.63
N PRO A 87 38.24 11.36 13.16
CA PRO A 87 36.79 11.27 12.99
C PRO A 87 36.03 12.50 13.50
N LEU A 88 36.42 13.03 14.67
CA LEU A 88 35.79 14.23 15.22
C LEU A 88 36.08 15.45 14.35
N GLN A 89 37.33 15.60 13.90
CA GLN A 89 37.73 16.68 13.00
C GLN A 89 36.92 16.64 11.68
N TRP A 90 36.82 15.48 11.03
CA TRP A 90 36.03 15.34 9.79
C TRP A 90 34.55 15.67 10.02
N LEU A 91 33.99 15.29 11.18
CA LEU A 91 32.61 15.63 11.51
C LEU A 91 32.42 17.14 11.65
N GLU A 92 33.29 17.81 12.42
CA GLU A 92 33.24 19.25 12.63
C GLU A 92 33.44 20.03 11.33
N GLU A 93 34.43 19.64 10.51
CA GLU A 93 34.67 20.21 9.19
C GLU A 93 33.45 20.09 8.29
N THR A 94 32.80 18.92 8.27
CA THR A 94 31.59 18.69 7.48
C THR A 94 30.43 19.55 7.96
N MET A 95 30.21 19.64 9.28
CA MET A 95 29.14 20.48 9.87
C MET A 95 29.38 21.96 9.59
N GLN A 96 30.63 22.41 9.61
CA GLN A 96 31.01 23.77 9.22
C GLN A 96 30.79 24.03 7.72
N GLU A 97 31.11 23.07 6.85
CA GLU A 97 30.91 23.21 5.41
C GLU A 97 29.43 23.39 5.06
N ILE A 98 28.55 22.64 5.73
CA ILE A 98 27.09 22.76 5.59
C ILE A 98 26.60 24.14 6.06
N SER A 99 27.19 24.66 7.13
CA SER A 99 26.79 25.95 7.74
C SER A 99 27.22 27.16 6.92
N LYS A 100 28.35 27.09 6.19
CA LYS A 100 28.96 28.24 5.48
C LYS A 100 28.38 28.54 4.09
N ASN A 101 27.25 27.94 3.69
CA ASN A 101 26.62 28.16 2.38
C ASN A 101 27.60 28.03 1.18
N ASN A 102 28.50 27.03 1.20
CA ASN A 102 29.47 26.87 0.12
C ASN A 102 28.76 26.58 -1.21
N GLU A 103 28.79 27.51 -2.18
CA GLU A 103 28.10 27.37 -3.49
C GLU A 103 28.56 26.12 -4.28
N ASN A 104 29.73 25.58 -3.95
CA ASN A 104 30.25 24.33 -4.49
C ASN A 104 29.51 23.07 -3.99
N LEU A 105 28.70 23.16 -2.93
CA LEU A 105 27.78 22.12 -2.46
C LEU A 105 26.51 22.15 -3.30
N CYS A 106 26.62 21.71 -4.56
CA CYS A 106 25.45 21.56 -5.41
C CYS A 106 24.48 20.53 -4.79
N ALA A 107 23.22 20.94 -4.62
CA ALA A 107 22.13 20.17 -3.99
C ALA A 107 21.91 18.75 -4.55
N THR A 108 22.49 18.41 -5.70
CA THR A 108 22.41 17.08 -6.33
C THR A 108 23.74 16.41 -6.65
N ARG A 109 24.90 17.09 -6.52
CA ARG A 109 26.21 16.49 -6.87
C ARG A 109 27.04 16.04 -5.68
N ARG A 110 27.03 16.79 -4.56
CA ARG A 110 27.79 16.45 -3.34
C ARG A 110 26.92 16.03 -2.15
N SER A 111 25.63 16.35 -2.19
CA SER A 111 24.69 16.12 -1.10
C SER A 111 24.37 14.65 -0.83
N ALA A 112 24.58 13.74 -1.79
CA ALA A 112 24.13 12.36 -1.65
C ALA A 112 24.94 11.56 -0.63
N GLY A 113 26.26 11.81 -0.52
CA GLY A 113 27.14 11.10 0.40
C GLY A 113 27.40 11.80 1.73
N LEU A 114 27.13 13.11 1.86
CA LEU A 114 27.25 13.81 3.15
C LEU A 114 26.43 13.15 4.28
N PRO A 115 25.15 12.75 4.06
CA PRO A 115 24.41 12.01 5.06
C PRO A 115 25.08 10.68 5.45
N PHE A 116 25.70 9.98 4.51
CA PHE A 116 26.41 8.73 4.79
C PHE A 116 27.69 8.95 5.57
N MET A 117 28.45 10.00 5.26
CA MET A 117 29.67 10.35 5.97
C MET A 117 29.38 10.72 7.43
N ILE A 118 28.42 11.63 7.67
CA ILE A 118 28.00 11.99 9.04
C ILE A 118 27.42 10.79 9.76
N GLN A 119 26.59 9.98 9.08
CA GLN A 119 26.04 8.76 9.68
C GLN A 119 27.13 7.78 10.10
N ALA A 120 28.17 7.56 9.27
CA ALA A 120 29.28 6.68 9.62
C ALA A 120 30.02 7.16 10.87
N LEU A 121 30.34 8.46 10.92
CA LEU A 121 31.03 9.09 12.05
C LEU A 121 30.23 8.94 13.34
N ILE A 122 28.94 9.27 13.31
CA ILE A 122 28.07 9.21 14.50
C ILE A 122 27.79 7.76 14.94
N CYS A 123 27.50 6.84 14.01
CA CYS A 123 27.20 5.44 14.35
C CYS A 123 28.41 4.73 14.97
N THR A 124 29.59 4.91 14.40
CA THR A 124 30.81 4.28 14.92
C THR A 124 31.28 4.93 16.22
N GLN A 125 31.02 6.23 16.42
CA GLN A 125 31.28 6.90 17.70
C GLN A 125 30.37 6.37 18.81
N LEU A 126 29.08 6.13 18.52
CA LEU A 126 28.14 5.55 19.48
C LEU A 126 28.63 4.22 20.05
N GLU A 127 29.25 3.37 19.23
CA GLU A 127 29.77 2.06 19.64
C GLU A 127 30.89 2.14 20.69
N VAL A 128 31.65 3.24 20.69
CA VAL A 128 32.86 3.38 21.52
C VAL A 128 32.62 4.31 22.71
N GLU A 129 31.89 5.40 22.50
CA GLU A 129 31.79 6.50 23.47
C GLU A 129 30.36 6.74 23.99
N GLY A 130 29.35 6.05 23.42
CA GLY A 130 27.95 6.20 23.82
C GLY A 130 27.28 7.48 23.32
N ALA A 131 26.09 7.78 23.84
CA ALA A 131 25.17 8.75 23.22
C ALA A 131 25.40 10.23 23.60
N SER A 132 26.31 10.55 24.52
CA SER A 132 26.47 11.91 25.07
C SER A 132 26.85 12.94 24.01
N SER A 133 27.72 12.60 23.07
CA SER A 133 28.17 13.52 22.00
C SER A 133 27.12 13.73 20.91
N ILE A 134 26.19 12.79 20.74
CA ILE A 134 25.17 12.80 19.68
C ILE A 134 24.17 13.95 19.88
N GLU A 135 23.89 14.31 21.13
CA GLU A 135 22.94 15.37 21.46
C GLU A 135 23.35 16.73 20.88
N SER A 136 24.63 17.07 20.94
CA SER A 136 25.17 18.32 20.39
C SER A 136 25.00 18.37 18.87
N TRP A 137 25.38 17.31 18.17
CA TRP A 137 25.30 17.25 16.70
C TRP A 137 23.85 17.22 16.19
N MET A 138 22.97 16.48 16.87
CA MET A 138 21.53 16.48 16.55
C MET A 138 20.92 17.87 16.75
N SER A 139 21.27 18.55 17.84
CA SER A 139 20.79 19.91 18.12
C SER A 139 21.28 20.89 17.05
N GLN A 140 22.56 20.85 16.70
CA GLN A 140 23.14 21.70 15.65
C GLN A 140 22.46 21.48 14.29
N LEU A 141 22.17 20.23 13.90
CA LEU A 141 21.48 19.93 12.66
C LEU A 141 20.03 20.43 12.65
N LEU A 142 19.33 20.33 13.78
CA LEU A 142 17.97 20.86 13.92
C LEU A 142 17.96 22.39 13.92
N ASP A 143 18.93 23.04 14.57
CA ASP A 143 19.11 24.50 14.53
C ASP A 143 19.33 24.97 13.08
N LEU A 144 20.19 24.26 12.33
CA LEU A 144 20.43 24.55 10.91
C LEU A 144 19.17 24.37 10.06
N ALA A 145 18.36 23.35 10.33
CA ALA A 145 17.12 23.10 9.59
C ALA A 145 15.96 24.05 9.95
N GLU A 146 16.03 24.72 11.11
CA GLU A 146 15.04 25.71 11.58
C GLU A 146 15.44 27.16 11.26
N SER A 147 16.71 27.40 10.92
CA SER A 147 17.27 28.75 10.78
C SER A 147 16.60 29.56 9.67
N ALA A 148 15.93 30.66 10.03
CA ALA A 148 15.33 31.55 9.04
C ALA A 148 16.34 32.25 8.11
N THR A 149 17.63 32.26 8.48
CA THR A 149 18.70 32.92 7.72
C THR A 149 19.54 31.96 6.89
N ALA A 150 19.39 30.64 7.09
CA ALA A 150 20.13 29.65 6.32
C ALA A 150 19.62 29.57 4.87
N SER A 151 20.51 29.16 3.95
CA SER A 151 20.13 29.01 2.56
C SER A 151 19.22 27.79 2.35
N PRO A 152 18.41 27.76 1.27
CA PRO A 152 17.67 26.57 0.87
C PRO A 152 18.54 25.31 0.72
N THR A 153 19.80 25.50 0.31
CA THR A 153 20.79 24.42 0.17
C THR A 153 21.18 23.86 1.53
N THR A 154 21.50 24.72 2.50
CA THR A 154 21.82 24.30 3.88
C THR A 154 20.65 23.58 4.54
N HIS A 155 19.42 24.09 4.40
CA HIS A 155 18.22 23.38 4.86
C HIS A 155 18.10 21.99 4.23
N THR A 156 18.27 21.91 2.91
CA THR A 156 18.19 20.64 2.18
C THR A 156 19.22 19.63 2.70
N HIS A 157 20.46 20.06 2.97
CA HIS A 157 21.49 19.21 3.56
C HIS A 157 21.12 18.75 4.97
N ALA A 158 20.77 19.68 5.85
CA ALA A 158 20.39 19.38 7.23
C ALA A 158 19.22 18.37 7.29
N LEU A 159 18.17 18.59 6.51
CA LEU A 159 17.01 17.68 6.41
C LEU A 159 17.40 16.28 5.91
N ASN A 160 18.29 16.19 4.91
CA ASN A 160 18.74 14.90 4.38
C ASN A 160 19.66 14.13 5.34
N ILE A 161 20.49 14.84 6.11
CA ILE A 161 21.33 14.25 7.14
C ILE A 161 20.45 13.72 8.29
N LEU A 162 19.53 14.56 8.80
CA LEU A 162 18.54 14.15 9.80
C LEU A 162 17.78 12.90 9.33
N ARG A 163 17.39 12.84 8.05
CA ARG A 163 16.73 11.66 7.47
C ARG A 163 17.59 10.41 7.59
N ALA A 164 18.89 10.48 7.27
CA ALA A 164 19.78 9.34 7.36
C ALA A 164 19.90 8.85 8.82
N LEU A 165 20.09 9.79 9.76
CA LEU A 165 20.19 9.49 11.19
C LEU A 165 18.90 8.87 11.76
N PHE A 166 17.73 9.45 11.47
CA PHE A 166 16.43 8.88 11.90
C PHE A 166 16.07 7.57 11.20
N ARG A 167 16.68 7.24 10.05
CA ARG A 167 16.48 5.96 9.38
C ARG A 167 17.37 4.85 9.93
N ASN A 168 18.52 5.20 10.51
CA ASN A 168 19.47 4.22 11.02
C ASN A 168 19.00 3.59 12.33
N THR A 169 18.86 2.26 12.35
CA THR A 169 18.34 1.49 13.49
C THR A 169 19.25 1.51 14.71
N GLN A 170 20.57 1.59 14.53
CA GLN A 170 21.57 1.63 15.60
C GLN A 170 21.44 2.91 16.44
N LEU A 171 21.04 4.01 15.81
CA LEU A 171 20.79 5.29 16.47
C LEU A 171 19.41 5.36 17.17
N GLY A 172 18.66 4.24 17.15
CA GLY A 172 17.32 4.04 17.73
C GLY A 172 16.97 4.96 18.91
N GLU A 173 17.59 4.65 20.05
CA GLU A 173 17.36 5.30 21.34
C GLU A 173 18.02 6.68 21.41
N ALA A 174 19.25 6.79 20.91
CA ALA A 174 20.05 8.02 20.98
C ALA A 174 19.38 9.22 20.28
N VAL A 175 18.74 8.99 19.12
CA VAL A 175 18.03 10.08 18.42
C VAL A 175 16.55 10.20 18.80
N GLY A 176 16.05 9.30 19.65
CA GLY A 176 14.63 9.20 20.01
C GLY A 176 14.07 10.48 20.66
N VAL A 177 14.89 11.15 21.47
CA VAL A 177 14.54 12.40 22.16
C VAL A 177 14.32 13.58 21.21
N PHE A 178 14.88 13.52 19.99
CA PHE A 178 14.79 14.59 18.99
C PHE A 178 13.59 14.45 18.05
N VAL A 179 12.85 13.34 18.11
CA VAL A 179 11.75 13.04 17.17
C VAL A 179 10.67 14.11 17.20
N GLU A 180 10.28 14.61 18.37
CA GLU A 180 9.29 15.69 18.50
C GLU A 180 9.72 16.94 17.73
N ARG A 181 10.93 17.44 18.02
CA ARG A 181 11.49 18.62 17.36
C ARG A 181 11.61 18.39 15.86
N ALA A 182 12.14 17.25 15.44
CA ALA A 182 12.30 16.91 14.03
C ALA A 182 10.97 16.87 13.26
N ILE A 183 9.87 16.42 13.88
CA ILE A 183 8.53 16.48 13.26
C ILE A 183 8.10 17.93 13.04
N ILE A 184 8.33 18.82 14.01
CA ILE A 184 8.02 20.26 13.89
C ILE A 184 8.82 20.89 12.75
N VAL A 185 10.14 20.65 12.71
CA VAL A 185 11.02 21.11 11.61
C VAL A 185 10.51 20.62 10.27
N THR A 186 10.22 19.32 10.18
CA THR A 186 9.77 18.69 8.94
C THR A 186 8.50 19.35 8.43
N ILE A 187 7.47 19.49 9.28
CA ILE A 187 6.18 20.08 8.91
C ILE A 187 6.34 21.55 8.51
N THR A 188 7.21 22.29 9.19
CA THR A 188 7.53 23.68 8.82
C THR A 188 8.17 23.75 7.43
N ALA A 189 9.11 22.85 7.14
CA ALA A 189 9.80 22.77 5.85
C ALA A 189 8.89 22.33 4.67
N PHE A 190 7.73 21.71 4.92
CA PHE A 190 6.72 21.49 3.86
C PHE A 190 6.23 22.82 3.26
N SER A 191 6.24 23.89 4.04
CA SER A 191 5.82 25.23 3.62
C SER A 191 6.97 26.09 3.08
N ALA A 192 8.17 25.52 2.91
CA ALA A 192 9.32 26.23 2.34
C ALA A 192 9.05 26.71 0.91
N SER A 193 9.68 27.82 0.52
CA SER A 193 9.56 28.40 -0.82
C SER A 193 10.26 27.54 -1.89
N SER A 194 11.39 26.91 -1.55
CA SER A 194 12.12 26.02 -2.46
C SER A 194 11.49 24.65 -2.60
N TRP A 195 11.42 24.13 -3.83
CA TRP A 195 10.99 22.75 -4.08
C TRP A 195 11.94 21.72 -3.44
N MET A 196 13.25 22.00 -3.40
CA MET A 196 14.24 21.06 -2.86
C MET A 196 14.02 20.81 -1.37
N GLU A 197 13.74 21.87 -0.61
CA GLU A 197 13.43 21.78 0.82
C GLU A 197 12.16 20.97 1.07
N ARG A 198 11.08 21.24 0.31
CA ARG A 198 9.83 20.48 0.42
C ARG A 198 10.01 19.00 0.10
N ASN A 199 10.83 18.68 -0.90
CA ASN A 199 11.19 17.29 -1.24
C ASN A 199 11.97 16.63 -0.09
N SER A 200 13.00 17.30 0.44
CA SER A 200 13.76 16.80 1.58
C SER A 200 12.91 16.64 2.85
N ALA A 201 11.95 17.54 3.10
CA ALA A 201 10.98 17.40 4.18
C ALA A 201 10.08 16.17 3.99
N THR A 202 9.63 15.89 2.75
CA THR A 202 8.86 14.68 2.44
C THR A 202 9.67 13.41 2.72
N LEU A 203 10.95 13.44 2.35
CA LEU A 203 11.88 12.36 2.60
C LEU A 203 12.14 12.15 4.11
N LEU A 204 12.35 13.23 4.87
CA LEU A 204 12.53 13.16 6.32
C LEU A 204 11.26 12.67 7.04
N LEU A 205 10.08 13.15 6.62
CA LEU A 205 8.79 12.69 7.14
C LEU A 205 8.66 11.16 7.02
N SER A 206 9.02 10.59 5.87
CA SER A 206 8.96 9.14 5.67
C SER A 206 9.86 8.36 6.66
N ALA A 207 11.04 8.89 6.98
CA ALA A 207 11.93 8.29 7.97
C ALA A 207 11.36 8.41 9.39
N LEU A 208 10.85 9.59 9.75
CA LEU A 208 10.20 9.84 11.05
C LEU A 208 8.95 8.99 11.25
N MET A 209 8.09 8.85 10.22
CA MET A 209 6.91 7.98 10.27
C MET A 209 7.29 6.53 10.53
N THR A 210 8.37 6.05 9.90
CA THR A 210 8.89 4.69 10.13
C THR A 210 9.49 4.55 11.53
N ARG A 211 10.14 5.59 12.05
CA ARG A 211 10.70 5.62 13.40
C ARG A 211 9.62 5.59 14.48
N VAL A 212 8.54 6.36 14.29
CA VAL A 212 7.45 6.49 15.25
C VAL A 212 6.50 5.30 15.18
N PHE A 213 6.11 4.88 13.98
CA PHE A 213 5.06 3.88 13.76
C PHE A 213 5.58 2.55 13.19
N GLY A 214 6.89 2.36 13.08
CA GLY A 214 7.47 1.16 12.49
C GLY A 214 7.32 1.05 10.97
N VAL A 215 7.97 0.04 10.38
CA VAL A 215 7.94 -0.21 8.92
C VAL A 215 6.58 -0.79 8.52
N PRO A 216 5.86 -0.18 7.55
CA PRO A 216 4.62 -0.75 7.04
C PRO A 216 4.92 -1.95 6.13
N ARG A 217 4.16 -3.04 6.29
CA ARG A 217 4.27 -4.24 5.43
C ARG A 217 3.60 -4.05 4.06
N SER A 218 2.62 -3.15 3.98
CA SER A 218 1.90 -2.79 2.76
C SER A 218 2.27 -1.37 2.31
N LYS A 219 2.28 -1.15 0.99
CA LYS A 219 2.40 0.19 0.40
C LYS A 219 1.11 1.02 0.53
N SER A 220 -0.05 0.39 0.73
CA SER A 220 -1.34 1.07 0.82
C SER A 220 -1.62 1.62 2.22
N GLN A 221 -1.99 2.90 2.30
CA GLN A 221 -2.39 3.54 3.57
C GLN A 221 -3.72 2.96 4.10
N ASP A 222 -4.56 2.42 3.22
CA ASP A 222 -5.87 1.86 3.57
C ASP A 222 -5.79 0.46 4.22
N HIS A 223 -4.62 -0.21 4.17
CA HIS A 223 -4.38 -1.53 4.77
C HIS A 223 -3.17 -1.51 5.72
N LEU A 224 -3.08 -0.46 6.53
CA LEU A 224 -2.06 -0.38 7.57
C LEU A 224 -2.36 -1.33 8.72
N SER A 225 -1.37 -2.10 9.13
CA SER A 225 -1.46 -2.94 10.32
C SER A 225 -1.69 -2.09 11.57
N TRP A 226 -2.44 -2.62 12.54
CA TRP A 226 -2.57 -2.00 13.87
C TRP A 226 -1.22 -1.77 14.55
N LYS A 227 -0.20 -2.60 14.23
CA LYS A 227 1.19 -2.44 14.70
C LYS A 227 1.86 -1.18 14.17
N ASN A 228 1.32 -0.57 13.12
CA ASN A 228 1.79 0.68 12.53
C ASN A 228 0.94 1.89 12.93
N LYS A 229 0.21 1.76 14.04
CA LYS A 229 -0.64 2.79 14.63
C LYS A 229 -0.43 2.79 16.16
N MET A 230 -0.82 3.87 16.84
CA MET A 230 -0.83 3.94 18.31
C MET A 230 -1.99 4.82 18.79
N THR A 231 -2.32 4.78 20.08
CA THR A 231 -3.33 5.69 20.64
C THR A 231 -2.82 7.13 20.66
N GLY A 232 -3.73 8.10 20.56
CA GLY A 232 -3.35 9.51 20.69
C GLY A 232 -2.75 9.81 22.06
N ARG A 233 -3.24 9.17 23.13
CA ARG A 233 -2.64 9.25 24.48
C ARG A 233 -1.15 8.91 24.49
N ILE A 234 -0.76 7.75 23.93
CA ILE A 234 0.65 7.33 23.90
C ILE A 234 1.48 8.31 23.05
N PHE A 235 0.95 8.70 21.89
CA PHE A 235 1.65 9.59 20.96
C PHE A 235 1.94 10.96 21.59
N PHE A 236 0.93 11.63 22.15
CA PHE A 236 1.07 12.97 22.73
C PHE A 236 1.69 12.97 24.13
N GLN A 237 1.66 11.84 24.87
CA GLN A 237 2.46 11.71 26.09
C GLN A 237 3.96 11.64 25.75
N ARG A 238 4.32 10.97 24.65
CA ARG A 238 5.70 10.90 24.17
C ARG A 238 6.16 12.19 23.48
N TYR A 239 5.25 12.88 22.79
CA TYR A 239 5.53 14.09 22.00
C TYR A 239 4.53 15.23 22.33
N PRO A 240 4.57 15.79 23.55
CA PRO A 240 3.57 16.74 24.06
C PRO A 240 3.44 18.05 23.26
N LYS A 241 4.54 18.61 22.73
CA LYS A 241 4.50 19.86 21.97
C LYS A 241 3.78 19.72 20.63
N LEU A 242 3.71 18.51 20.08
CA LEU A 242 3.02 18.26 18.81
C LEU A 242 1.52 18.54 18.90
N PHE A 243 0.91 18.45 20.09
CA PHE A 243 -0.52 18.67 20.22
C PHE A 243 -0.91 20.12 19.85
N GLY A 244 -0.30 21.10 20.53
CA GLY A 244 -0.54 22.52 20.23
C GLY A 244 -0.09 22.89 18.82
N PHE A 245 1.04 22.34 18.36
CA PHE A 245 1.58 22.61 17.04
C PHE A 245 0.67 22.12 15.90
N PHE A 246 0.15 20.89 15.96
CA PHE A 246 -0.78 20.37 14.95
C PHE A 246 -2.06 21.19 14.89
N GLN A 247 -2.57 21.64 16.04
CA GLN A 247 -3.77 22.46 16.10
C GLN A 247 -3.53 23.82 15.43
N GLN A 248 -2.37 24.42 15.67
CA GLN A 248 -1.97 25.66 15.02
C GLN A 248 -1.88 25.50 13.48
N GLU A 249 -1.27 24.43 12.99
CA GLU A 249 -1.13 24.16 11.56
C GLU A 249 -2.48 23.91 10.87
N LEU A 250 -3.39 23.16 11.51
CA LEU A 250 -4.74 22.96 10.99
C LEU A 250 -5.51 24.29 10.90
N ARG A 251 -5.47 25.13 11.95
CA ARG A 251 -6.15 26.45 11.96
C ARG A 251 -5.59 27.40 10.91
N LYS A 252 -4.26 27.44 10.72
CA LYS A 252 -3.62 28.22 9.66
C LYS A 252 -4.19 27.86 8.30
N ALA A 253 -4.34 26.57 8.01
CA ALA A 253 -4.88 26.12 6.74
C ALA A 253 -6.37 26.41 6.57
N CYS A 254 -7.17 26.28 7.65
CA CYS A 254 -8.59 26.61 7.64
C CYS A 254 -8.85 28.09 7.28
N SER A 255 -7.97 29.00 7.73
CA SER A 255 -8.10 30.44 7.47
C SER A 255 -7.93 30.84 6.00
N LYS A 256 -7.30 30.00 5.16
CA LYS A 256 -6.98 30.27 3.75
C LYS A 256 -7.66 29.27 2.81
N CYS A 257 -8.94 28.99 3.08
CA CYS A 257 -9.79 27.87 2.63
C CYS A 257 -9.76 27.51 1.11
N ASP A 258 -9.16 28.34 0.25
CA ASP A 258 -9.04 28.13 -1.19
C ASP A 258 -7.64 27.73 -1.70
N SER A 259 -6.62 27.70 -0.83
CA SER A 259 -5.22 27.45 -1.23
C SER A 259 -4.68 26.11 -0.72
N LEU A 260 -3.76 25.50 -1.47
CA LEU A 260 -3.00 24.35 -1.02
C LEU A 260 -2.12 24.78 0.17
N HIS A 261 -2.29 24.13 1.31
CA HIS A 261 -1.43 24.32 2.49
C HIS A 261 -0.56 23.07 2.68
N PRO A 262 0.69 23.06 2.20
CA PRO A 262 1.52 21.85 2.18
C PRO A 262 1.70 21.17 3.54
N SER A 263 1.75 21.93 4.64
CA SER A 263 1.90 21.38 5.99
C SER A 263 0.65 20.62 6.50
N LEU A 264 -0.51 20.76 5.85
CA LEU A 264 -1.69 19.94 6.20
C LEU A 264 -1.44 18.45 5.93
N TYR A 265 -0.74 18.15 4.84
CA TYR A 265 -0.48 16.77 4.44
C TYR A 265 0.20 15.97 5.56
N PRO A 266 1.36 16.37 6.10
CA PRO A 266 2.01 15.62 7.17
C PRO A 266 1.18 15.59 8.46
N VAL A 267 0.48 16.67 8.83
CA VAL A 267 -0.34 16.71 10.05
C VAL A 267 -1.47 15.67 9.99
N LEU A 268 -2.26 15.69 8.91
CA LEU A 268 -3.35 14.73 8.72
C LEU A 268 -2.82 13.29 8.57
N LEU A 269 -1.64 13.12 7.96
CA LEU A 269 -1.01 11.80 7.84
C LEU A 269 -0.63 11.20 9.20
N VAL A 270 -0.09 12.01 10.12
CA VAL A 270 0.25 11.56 11.49
C VAL A 270 -1.04 11.27 12.27
N LEU A 271 -2.02 12.17 12.23
CA LEU A 271 -3.30 11.97 12.93
C LEU A 271 -4.05 10.72 12.42
N GLY A 272 -3.98 10.43 11.12
CA GLY A 272 -4.55 9.20 10.53
C GLY A 272 -3.84 7.90 10.93
N ARG A 273 -2.69 7.97 11.62
CA ARG A 273 -2.03 6.81 12.25
C ARG A 273 -2.43 6.60 13.71
N LEU A 274 -3.32 7.44 14.24
CA LEU A 274 -3.87 7.26 15.57
C LEU A 274 -5.10 6.35 15.53
N TYR A 275 -5.37 5.64 16.62
CA TYR A 275 -6.60 4.86 16.81
C TYR A 275 -7.20 5.18 18.19
N PRO A 276 -8.54 5.02 18.35
CA PRO A 276 -9.22 5.44 19.57
C PRO A 276 -8.78 4.59 20.78
N SER A 277 -8.73 5.19 21.97
CA SER A 277 -8.46 4.47 23.22
C SER A 277 -9.71 4.35 24.08
N SER A 278 -9.98 3.17 24.64
CA SER A 278 -11.08 2.96 25.60
C SER A 278 -10.94 3.78 26.89
N LEU A 279 -9.77 4.38 27.14
CA LEU A 279 -9.44 5.22 28.30
C LEU A 279 -9.35 6.72 27.95
N GLU A 280 -9.70 7.13 26.72
CA GLU A 280 -9.75 8.54 26.35
C GLU A 280 -10.95 9.20 27.03
N GLY A 281 -10.68 10.13 27.97
CA GLY A 281 -11.70 10.94 28.63
C GLY A 281 -11.75 10.85 30.15
N THR A 282 -11.02 9.92 30.78
CA THR A 282 -11.06 9.81 32.25
C THR A 282 -10.02 10.66 32.98
N ASP A 283 -8.83 10.96 32.40
CA ASP A 283 -7.76 11.69 33.11
C ASP A 283 -6.68 12.32 32.19
N SER A 284 -7.03 13.06 31.13
CA SER A 284 -5.98 13.68 30.29
C SER A 284 -6.33 15.06 29.74
N ASN A 285 -5.44 16.03 29.97
CA ASN A 285 -5.43 17.39 29.37
C ASN A 285 -5.36 17.39 27.82
N VAL A 286 -5.33 16.23 27.18
CA VAL A 286 -5.20 16.02 25.73
C VAL A 286 -6.50 15.41 25.20
N GLN A 287 -7.51 16.26 25.01
CA GLN A 287 -8.77 15.85 24.39
C GLN A 287 -8.63 15.96 22.87
N LEU A 288 -8.47 14.83 22.18
CA LEU A 288 -8.31 14.82 20.73
C LEU A 288 -9.53 15.41 19.99
N THR A 289 -10.70 15.40 20.63
CA THR A 289 -11.93 16.01 20.11
C THR A 289 -11.77 17.50 19.78
N GLN A 290 -10.78 18.18 20.36
CA GLN A 290 -10.44 19.57 20.03
C GLN A 290 -9.98 19.77 18.57
N TYR A 291 -9.55 18.71 17.87
CA TYR A 291 -9.20 18.78 16.46
C TYR A 291 -10.41 18.66 15.51
N ILE A 292 -11.56 18.20 16.00
CA ILE A 292 -12.73 17.92 15.15
C ILE A 292 -13.14 19.15 14.31
N PRO A 293 -13.29 20.36 14.87
CA PRO A 293 -13.70 21.53 14.08
C PRO A 293 -12.72 21.85 12.95
N ASP A 294 -11.41 21.76 13.23
CA ASP A 294 -10.37 22.11 12.26
C ASP A 294 -10.25 21.04 11.14
N ILE A 295 -10.38 19.75 11.48
CA ILE A 295 -10.37 18.66 10.48
C ILE A 295 -11.67 18.66 9.65
N LEU A 296 -12.80 19.06 10.23
CA LEU A 296 -14.06 19.21 9.49
C LEU A 296 -13.92 20.20 8.34
N VAL A 297 -13.23 21.34 8.53
CA VAL A 297 -13.00 22.29 7.43
C VAL A 297 -12.20 21.65 6.30
N CYS A 298 -11.21 20.82 6.63
CA CYS A 298 -10.39 20.09 5.65
C CYS A 298 -11.21 19.11 4.79
N SER A 299 -12.39 18.67 5.29
CA SER A 299 -13.31 17.79 4.55
C SER A 299 -14.00 18.51 3.40
N GLY A 300 -14.05 19.85 3.42
CA GLY A 300 -14.56 20.68 2.33
C GLY A 300 -13.52 21.05 1.27
N SER A 301 -12.26 20.62 1.43
CA SER A 301 -11.17 21.01 0.54
C SER A 301 -11.43 20.64 -0.91
N LYS A 302 -11.01 21.49 -1.86
CA LYS A 302 -11.01 21.19 -3.30
C LYS A 302 -10.05 20.03 -3.65
N ILE A 303 -9.05 19.77 -2.80
CA ILE A 303 -8.05 18.72 -3.01
C ILE A 303 -8.59 17.40 -2.46
N PHE A 304 -8.84 16.43 -3.35
CA PHE A 304 -9.32 15.09 -2.99
C PHE A 304 -8.46 14.42 -1.90
N LYS A 305 -7.13 14.48 -2.03
CA LYS A 305 -6.23 13.82 -1.08
C LYS A 305 -6.34 14.41 0.33
N THR A 306 -6.59 15.71 0.45
CA THR A 306 -6.84 16.36 1.75
C THR A 306 -8.12 15.83 2.39
N ARG A 307 -9.20 15.66 1.61
CA ARG A 307 -10.45 15.07 2.11
C ARG A 307 -10.25 13.62 2.59
N SER A 308 -9.52 12.80 1.83
CA SER A 308 -9.18 11.43 2.22
C SER A 308 -8.34 11.36 3.50
N LEU A 309 -7.31 12.21 3.63
CA LEU A 309 -6.50 12.25 4.85
C LEU A 309 -7.29 12.80 6.05
N ALA A 310 -8.17 13.78 5.85
CA ALA A 310 -9.07 14.28 6.88
C ALA A 310 -10.01 13.19 7.38
N ALA A 311 -10.57 12.38 6.48
CA ALA A 311 -11.39 11.22 6.85
C ALA A 311 -10.60 10.21 7.70
N SER A 312 -9.38 9.86 7.28
CA SER A 312 -8.51 8.97 8.06
C SER A 312 -8.13 9.55 9.43
N ALA A 313 -7.85 10.85 9.51
CA ALA A 313 -7.50 11.55 10.75
C ALA A 313 -8.68 11.70 11.71
N MET A 314 -9.91 11.64 11.19
CA MET A 314 -11.14 11.78 11.98
C MET A 314 -11.51 10.47 12.70
N VAL A 315 -11.14 9.29 12.17
CA VAL A 315 -11.43 7.97 12.77
C VAL A 315 -11.14 7.88 14.28
N PRO A 316 -9.95 8.22 14.80
CA PRO A 316 -9.66 8.16 16.23
C PRO A 316 -10.43 9.16 17.08
N LEU A 317 -11.10 10.15 16.48
CA LEU A 317 -11.77 11.25 17.16
C LEU A 317 -13.29 11.07 17.26
N MET A 318 -13.83 10.12 16.49
CA MET A 318 -15.26 9.94 16.33
C MET A 318 -15.82 8.91 17.32
N SER A 319 -17.00 9.21 17.83
CA SER A 319 -17.90 8.27 18.49
C SER A 319 -19.05 7.88 17.55
N TRP A 320 -19.80 6.84 17.90
CA TRP A 320 -21.06 6.50 17.21
C TRP A 320 -22.11 7.62 17.30
N THR A 321 -22.08 8.45 18.34
CA THR A 321 -22.92 9.65 18.44
C THR A 321 -22.56 10.70 17.40
N TYR A 322 -21.26 10.91 17.17
CA TYR A 322 -20.80 11.79 16.10
C TYR A 322 -21.08 11.19 14.72
N PHE A 323 -20.99 9.86 14.58
CA PHE A 323 -21.41 9.16 13.36
C PHE A 323 -22.90 9.44 13.03
N ASP A 324 -23.81 9.35 14.00
CA ASP A 324 -25.23 9.73 13.78
C ASP A 324 -25.35 11.19 13.30
N MET A 325 -24.61 12.13 13.90
CA MET A 325 -24.57 13.52 13.45
C MET A 325 -24.12 13.64 11.99
N LEU A 326 -23.08 12.93 11.56
CA LEU A 326 -22.62 12.96 10.17
C LEU A 326 -23.68 12.44 9.20
N THR A 327 -24.38 11.35 9.55
CA THR A 327 -25.47 10.81 8.71
C THR A 327 -26.66 11.77 8.60
N ASN A 328 -26.90 12.62 9.61
CA ASN A 328 -27.88 13.70 9.50
C ASN A 328 -27.40 14.81 8.57
N LYS A 329 -26.13 15.19 8.68
CA LYS A 329 -25.59 16.34 7.96
C LYS A 329 -25.46 16.08 6.47
N VAL A 330 -25.09 14.86 6.07
CA VAL A 330 -24.75 14.53 4.67
C VAL A 330 -25.92 14.72 3.69
N VAL A 331 -27.17 14.63 4.17
CA VAL A 331 -28.39 14.83 3.38
C VAL A 331 -28.76 16.32 3.17
N GLU A 332 -28.07 17.25 3.83
CA GLU A 332 -28.37 18.68 3.68
C GLU A 332 -28.13 19.17 2.25
N HIS A 333 -29.13 19.83 1.65
CA HIS A 333 -29.06 20.38 0.29
C HIS A 333 -28.06 21.53 0.14
N SER A 334 -27.73 22.23 1.24
CA SER A 334 -26.85 23.40 1.26
C SER A 334 -25.36 23.05 1.12
N LEU A 335 -24.97 21.77 1.25
CA LEU A 335 -23.56 21.39 1.21
C LEU A 335 -23.00 21.44 -0.21
N THR A 336 -21.75 21.92 -0.31
CA THR A 336 -20.96 21.78 -1.53
C THR A 336 -20.63 20.30 -1.80
N ALA A 337 -20.46 19.94 -3.08
CA ALA A 337 -20.12 18.57 -3.48
C ALA A 337 -18.85 18.05 -2.79
N ASN A 338 -17.82 18.90 -2.67
CA ASN A 338 -16.57 18.55 -1.99
C ASN A 338 -16.80 18.26 -0.50
N TYR A 339 -17.60 19.08 0.17
CA TYR A 339 -17.85 18.89 1.60
C TYR A 339 -18.68 17.64 1.88
N ARG A 340 -19.76 17.41 1.12
CA ARG A 340 -20.56 16.19 1.23
C ARG A 340 -19.71 14.94 0.96
N HIS A 341 -18.89 14.97 -0.09
CA HIS A 341 -17.91 13.91 -0.34
C HIS A 341 -16.96 13.68 0.84
N GLY A 342 -16.44 14.75 1.46
CA GLY A 342 -15.59 14.64 2.65
C GLY A 342 -16.31 14.00 3.84
N LEU A 343 -17.58 14.31 4.06
CA LEU A 343 -18.41 13.67 5.10
C LEU A 343 -18.65 12.19 4.80
N LEU A 344 -18.96 11.85 3.55
CA LEU A 344 -19.12 10.46 3.11
C LEU A 344 -17.85 9.64 3.32
N LEU A 345 -16.67 10.22 3.01
CA LEU A 345 -15.40 9.59 3.32
C LEU A 345 -15.20 9.38 4.82
N GLN A 346 -15.56 10.35 5.68
CA GLN A 346 -15.47 10.17 7.14
C GLN A 346 -16.35 9.00 7.60
N ILE A 347 -17.58 8.90 7.09
CA ILE A 347 -18.51 7.80 7.36
C ILE A 347 -17.88 6.46 6.93
N ALA A 348 -17.39 6.36 5.70
CA ALA A 348 -16.75 5.16 5.17
C ALA A 348 -15.52 4.74 5.99
N TYR A 349 -14.59 5.67 6.25
CA TYR A 349 -13.37 5.39 7.00
C TYR A 349 -13.67 4.98 8.44
N PHE A 350 -14.66 5.61 9.10
CA PHE A 350 -15.06 5.24 10.44
C PHE A 350 -15.67 3.82 10.46
N LEU A 351 -16.63 3.51 9.59
CA LEU A 351 -17.19 2.14 9.50
C LEU A 351 -16.12 1.08 9.21
N LYS A 352 -15.17 1.39 8.32
CA LYS A 352 -14.09 0.47 7.95
C LYS A 352 -13.12 0.18 9.09
N HIS A 353 -12.91 1.10 10.02
CA HIS A 353 -11.89 0.94 11.06
C HIS A 353 -12.44 0.78 12.48
N SER A 354 -13.70 1.13 12.71
CA SER A 354 -14.39 0.88 13.97
C SER A 354 -14.92 -0.55 14.05
N ASP A 355 -14.96 -1.10 15.25
CA ASP A 355 -15.61 -2.39 15.54
C ASP A 355 -17.05 -2.12 16.04
N PRO A 356 -18.10 -2.49 15.27
CA PRO A 356 -19.49 -2.35 15.70
C PRO A 356 -19.79 -3.06 17.03
N LYS A 357 -18.98 -4.06 17.43
CA LYS A 357 -19.17 -4.82 18.67
C LYS A 357 -18.91 -4.01 19.94
N VAL A 358 -18.23 -2.86 19.85
CA VAL A 358 -17.91 -2.02 21.02
C VAL A 358 -19.14 -1.28 21.55
N ASP A 359 -20.12 -0.96 20.70
CA ASP A 359 -21.36 -0.26 21.08
C ASP A 359 -22.57 -0.88 20.37
N GLN A 360 -22.77 -2.19 20.58
CA GLN A 360 -23.79 -2.98 19.90
C GLN A 360 -25.20 -2.41 20.07
N GLN A 361 -25.49 -1.80 21.23
CA GLN A 361 -26.82 -1.26 21.51
C GLN A 361 -27.11 -0.01 20.66
N MET A 362 -26.20 0.96 20.62
CA MET A 362 -26.37 2.15 19.78
C MET A 362 -26.40 1.77 18.30
N PHE A 363 -25.48 0.88 17.90
CA PHE A 363 -25.39 0.38 16.54
C PHE A 363 -26.70 -0.29 16.11
N LYS A 364 -27.15 -1.32 16.83
CA LYS A 364 -28.40 -2.05 16.53
C LYS A 364 -29.62 -1.14 16.47
N THR A 365 -29.71 -0.15 17.36
CA THR A 365 -30.86 0.77 17.43
C THR A 365 -30.89 1.76 16.26
N ASN A 366 -29.74 2.20 15.76
CA ASN A 366 -29.66 3.29 14.79
C ASN A 366 -29.27 2.86 13.37
N THR A 367 -28.79 1.63 13.14
CA THR A 367 -28.33 1.18 11.81
C THR A 367 -29.38 1.38 10.72
N THR A 368 -30.63 0.95 10.93
CA THR A 368 -31.72 1.16 9.96
C THR A 368 -31.92 2.65 9.64
N LYS A 369 -31.92 3.49 10.67
CA LYS A 369 -32.07 4.94 10.56
C LYS A 369 -30.89 5.58 9.78
N TRP A 370 -29.66 5.13 10.00
CA TRP A 370 -28.49 5.59 9.26
C TRP A 370 -28.56 5.18 7.79
N ILE A 371 -28.96 3.94 7.52
CA ILE A 371 -29.11 3.44 6.15
C ILE A 371 -30.16 4.23 5.39
N ILE A 372 -31.34 4.47 5.99
CA ILE A 372 -32.40 5.26 5.35
C ILE A 372 -31.89 6.67 5.00
N ARG A 373 -31.18 7.33 5.91
CA ARG A 373 -30.59 8.66 5.62
C ARG A 373 -29.56 8.61 4.50
N LEU A 374 -28.72 7.59 4.47
CA LEU A 374 -27.71 7.43 3.41
C LEU A 374 -28.35 7.13 2.06
N VAL A 375 -29.49 6.44 2.06
CA VAL A 375 -30.33 6.25 0.87
C VAL A 375 -30.92 7.58 0.41
N ASP A 376 -31.41 8.42 1.33
CA ASP A 376 -31.97 9.75 1.00
C ASP A 376 -30.94 10.66 0.29
N VAL A 377 -29.63 10.40 0.45
CA VAL A 377 -28.57 11.11 -0.29
C VAL A 377 -28.73 10.93 -1.81
N PHE A 378 -29.26 9.80 -2.29
CA PHE A 378 -29.53 9.57 -3.71
C PHE A 378 -30.66 10.45 -4.27
N ALA A 379 -31.52 11.03 -3.42
CA ALA A 379 -32.50 12.02 -3.85
C ALA A 379 -31.85 13.37 -4.21
N LEU A 380 -30.58 13.57 -3.84
CA LEU A 380 -29.82 14.78 -4.17
C LEU A 380 -29.20 14.69 -5.57
N LYS A 381 -28.88 15.86 -6.15
CA LYS A 381 -28.04 15.93 -7.34
C LYS A 381 -26.57 15.73 -6.95
N LEU A 382 -26.10 14.49 -7.05
CA LEU A 382 -24.74 14.11 -6.66
C LEU A 382 -23.74 14.21 -7.83
N SER A 383 -22.52 14.59 -7.50
CA SER A 383 -21.36 14.39 -8.37
C SER A 383 -20.93 12.94 -8.40
N PHE A 384 -20.09 12.59 -9.37
CA PHE A 384 -19.52 11.27 -9.50
C PHE A 384 -18.81 10.77 -8.24
N LEU A 385 -17.95 11.61 -7.66
CA LEU A 385 -17.17 11.25 -6.48
C LEU A 385 -18.08 11.01 -5.28
N GLU A 386 -19.15 11.81 -5.14
CA GLU A 386 -20.14 11.60 -4.07
C GLU A 386 -20.86 10.25 -4.24
N LEU A 387 -21.27 9.91 -5.45
CA LEU A 387 -21.87 8.60 -5.74
C LEU A 387 -20.91 7.46 -5.37
N GLU A 388 -19.65 7.53 -5.81
CA GLU A 388 -18.64 6.53 -5.49
C GLU A 388 -18.48 6.35 -3.98
N ALA A 389 -18.40 7.45 -3.22
CA ALA A 389 -18.27 7.41 -1.77
C ALA A 389 -19.53 6.84 -1.08
N VAL A 390 -20.74 7.14 -1.57
CA VAL A 390 -21.99 6.54 -1.04
C VAL A 390 -22.00 5.03 -1.28
N PHE A 391 -21.63 4.55 -2.46
CA PHE A 391 -21.56 3.12 -2.73
C PHE A 391 -20.47 2.42 -1.91
N ASP A 392 -19.33 3.07 -1.67
CA ASP A 392 -18.31 2.53 -0.77
C ASP A 392 -18.84 2.37 0.66
N VAL A 393 -19.59 3.36 1.18
CA VAL A 393 -20.27 3.26 2.48
C VAL A 393 -21.20 2.04 2.53
N PHE A 394 -22.05 1.85 1.51
CA PHE A 394 -22.95 0.69 1.47
C PHE A 394 -22.24 -0.65 1.28
N ASN A 395 -21.14 -0.69 0.53
CA ASN A 395 -20.29 -1.88 0.44
C ASN A 395 -19.75 -2.28 1.81
N ILE A 396 -19.23 -1.31 2.59
CA ILE A 396 -18.70 -1.56 3.94
C ILE A 396 -19.81 -1.99 4.90
N PHE A 397 -21.00 -1.38 4.83
CA PHE A 397 -22.16 -1.85 5.60
C PHE A 397 -22.52 -3.29 5.26
N SER A 398 -22.51 -3.65 3.98
CA SER A 398 -22.85 -5.00 3.52
C SER A 398 -21.82 -6.04 3.96
N GLU A 399 -20.54 -5.67 4.03
CA GLU A 399 -19.48 -6.54 4.52
C GLU A 399 -19.52 -6.72 6.03
N LYS A 400 -19.58 -5.62 6.79
CA LYS A 400 -19.41 -5.64 8.25
C LYS A 400 -20.69 -5.81 9.05
N CYS A 401 -21.82 -5.47 8.46
CA CYS A 401 -23.08 -5.25 9.17
C CYS A 401 -24.24 -5.98 8.50
N CYS A 402 -23.96 -7.05 7.75
CA CYS A 402 -24.96 -7.82 7.00
C CYS A 402 -26.12 -8.32 7.88
N GLU A 403 -25.87 -8.62 9.16
CA GLU A 403 -26.90 -9.06 10.11
C GLU A 403 -27.99 -8.02 10.41
N HIS A 404 -27.72 -6.73 10.13
CA HIS A 404 -28.65 -5.63 10.34
C HIS A 404 -29.34 -5.15 9.06
N LEU A 405 -28.97 -5.71 7.92
CA LEU A 405 -29.57 -5.41 6.63
C LEU A 405 -30.79 -6.31 6.43
N THR A 406 -31.98 -5.76 6.70
CA THR A 406 -33.23 -6.48 6.43
C THR A 406 -33.48 -6.58 4.93
N LYS A 407 -34.28 -7.56 4.51
CA LYS A 407 -34.67 -7.76 3.11
C LYS A 407 -35.28 -6.51 2.47
N GLU A 408 -36.14 -5.79 3.20
CA GLU A 408 -36.75 -4.55 2.74
C GLU A 408 -35.72 -3.45 2.46
N ILE A 409 -34.73 -3.31 3.36
CA ILE A 409 -33.63 -2.35 3.19
C ILE A 409 -32.78 -2.72 1.97
N CYS A 410 -32.44 -3.99 1.81
CA CYS A 410 -31.67 -4.46 0.66
C CYS A 410 -32.39 -4.19 -0.65
N GLU A 411 -33.68 -4.53 -0.75
CA GLU A 411 -34.50 -4.28 -1.95
C GLU A 411 -34.56 -2.79 -2.32
N HIS A 412 -34.65 -1.93 -1.31
CA HIS A 412 -34.63 -0.49 -1.52
C HIS A 412 -33.27 -0.03 -2.11
N ILE A 413 -32.15 -0.45 -1.52
CA ILE A 413 -30.81 -0.09 -2.00
C ILE A 413 -30.56 -0.69 -3.40
N ILE A 414 -31.00 -1.94 -3.65
CA ILE A 414 -30.91 -2.59 -4.96
C ILE A 414 -31.67 -1.78 -6.01
N THR A 415 -32.90 -1.34 -5.70
CA THR A 415 -33.74 -0.56 -6.60
C THR A 415 -33.06 0.76 -7.00
N VAL A 416 -32.55 1.50 -6.00
CA VAL A 416 -31.85 2.76 -6.24
C VAL A 416 -30.56 2.53 -7.04
N THR A 417 -29.78 1.51 -6.69
CA THR A 417 -28.53 1.17 -7.38
C THR A 417 -28.78 0.79 -8.85
N LYS A 418 -29.82 0.00 -9.14
CA LYS A 418 -30.22 -0.33 -10.51
C LYS A 418 -30.68 0.91 -11.30
N ALA A 419 -31.40 1.83 -10.66
CA ALA A 419 -31.76 3.11 -11.29
C ALA A 419 -30.52 3.94 -11.65
N CYS A 420 -29.53 4.02 -10.75
CA CYS A 420 -28.25 4.67 -11.02
C CYS A 420 -27.46 3.98 -12.16
N LEU A 421 -27.43 2.65 -12.18
CA LEU A 421 -26.78 1.85 -13.22
C LEU A 421 -27.40 2.12 -14.60
N ASN A 422 -28.74 2.15 -14.67
CA ASN A 422 -29.48 2.47 -15.89
C ASN A 422 -29.22 3.89 -16.39
N ALA A 423 -29.10 4.86 -15.47
CA ALA A 423 -28.72 6.23 -15.81
C ALA A 423 -27.27 6.31 -16.33
N ALA A 424 -26.34 5.61 -15.67
CA ALA A 424 -24.94 5.56 -16.08
C ALA A 424 -24.75 4.88 -17.45
N GLY A 425 -25.53 3.84 -17.77
CA GLY A 425 -25.48 3.17 -19.06
C GLY A 425 -25.88 4.04 -20.26
N LYS A 426 -26.60 5.15 -20.02
CA LYS A 426 -26.96 6.13 -21.06
C LYS A 426 -25.87 7.17 -21.31
N ILE A 427 -24.83 7.20 -20.47
CA ILE A 427 -23.81 8.25 -20.45
C ILE A 427 -22.44 7.59 -20.66
N ASN A 428 -21.86 7.74 -21.87
CA ASN A 428 -20.51 7.26 -22.19
C ASN A 428 -19.43 8.18 -21.60
N LEU A 429 -19.34 8.27 -20.27
CA LEU A 429 -18.28 9.02 -19.58
C LEU A 429 -17.30 8.06 -18.90
N VAL A 430 -16.00 8.40 -18.94
CA VAL A 430 -14.91 7.68 -18.27
C VAL A 430 -15.18 7.45 -16.77
N SER A 431 -15.89 8.37 -16.13
CA SER A 431 -16.30 8.25 -14.74
C SER A 431 -17.23 7.04 -14.53
N CYS A 432 -18.19 6.80 -15.41
CA CYS A 432 -19.10 5.65 -15.31
C CYS A 432 -18.35 4.31 -15.31
N CYS A 433 -17.16 4.26 -15.93
CA CYS A 433 -16.32 3.08 -15.96
C CYS A 433 -15.83 2.62 -14.57
N LEU A 434 -15.59 3.56 -13.65
CA LEU A 434 -15.10 3.25 -12.30
C LEU A 434 -16.24 2.92 -11.33
N LEU A 435 -17.40 3.54 -11.52
CA LEU A 435 -18.57 3.38 -10.63
C LEU A 435 -19.36 2.11 -10.94
N ARG A 436 -19.44 1.72 -12.22
CA ARG A 436 -20.23 0.55 -12.65
C ARG A 436 -19.77 -0.75 -11.96
N PRO A 437 -18.47 -1.09 -11.89
CA PRO A 437 -18.01 -2.25 -11.12
C PRO A 437 -18.37 -2.17 -9.64
N ARG A 438 -18.28 -0.97 -9.02
CA ARG A 438 -18.61 -0.76 -7.59
C ARG A 438 -20.10 -0.92 -7.29
N MET A 439 -20.97 -0.49 -8.21
CA MET A 439 -22.41 -0.70 -8.10
C MET A 439 -22.75 -2.18 -8.21
N TYR A 440 -22.17 -2.91 -9.15
CA TYR A 440 -22.39 -4.35 -9.25
C TYR A 440 -21.81 -5.12 -8.06
N GLU A 441 -20.64 -4.71 -7.55
CA GLU A 441 -20.07 -5.26 -6.31
C GLU A 441 -21.07 -5.15 -5.15
N LEU A 442 -21.68 -3.97 -4.99
CA LEU A 442 -22.72 -3.76 -3.97
C LEU A 442 -23.96 -4.62 -4.24
N LEU A 443 -24.44 -4.68 -5.49
CA LEU A 443 -25.61 -5.49 -5.86
C LEU A 443 -25.40 -6.97 -5.54
N LEU A 444 -24.23 -7.52 -5.84
CA LEU A 444 -23.88 -8.90 -5.50
C LEU A 444 -23.88 -9.11 -3.98
N LYS A 445 -23.26 -8.20 -3.22
CA LYS A 445 -23.22 -8.26 -1.75
C LYS A 445 -24.63 -8.23 -1.15
N LEU A 446 -25.50 -7.31 -1.60
CA LEU A 446 -26.88 -7.21 -1.12
C LEU A 446 -27.73 -8.42 -1.53
N ALA A 447 -27.51 -8.97 -2.72
CA ALA A 447 -28.15 -10.19 -3.19
C ALA A 447 -27.78 -11.38 -2.28
N MET A 448 -26.51 -11.51 -1.88
CA MET A 448 -26.10 -12.53 -0.91
C MET A 448 -26.78 -12.39 0.46
N VAL A 449 -26.96 -11.15 0.93
CA VAL A 449 -27.68 -10.89 2.19
C VAL A 449 -29.17 -11.21 2.07
N SER A 450 -29.74 -11.05 0.87
CA SER A 450 -31.18 -11.19 0.60
C SER A 450 -31.54 -12.58 0.06
N ASP A 451 -31.09 -13.63 0.75
CA ASP A 451 -31.32 -15.04 0.41
C ASP A 451 -30.79 -15.48 -0.96
N GLY A 452 -29.84 -14.74 -1.55
CA GLY A 452 -29.33 -15.02 -2.90
C GLY A 452 -30.25 -14.60 -4.05
N SER A 453 -31.33 -13.87 -3.76
CA SER A 453 -32.21 -13.30 -4.78
C SER A 453 -31.44 -12.43 -5.77
N HIS A 454 -31.76 -12.53 -7.06
CA HIS A 454 -31.11 -11.81 -8.16
C HIS A 454 -29.66 -12.18 -8.49
N LEU A 455 -28.98 -13.06 -7.74
CA LEU A 455 -27.58 -13.43 -8.02
C LEU A 455 -27.36 -13.89 -9.48
N ASP A 456 -28.19 -14.83 -9.96
CA ASP A 456 -28.06 -15.36 -11.33
C ASP A 456 -28.25 -14.29 -12.39
N SER A 457 -29.28 -13.44 -12.23
CA SER A 457 -29.56 -12.35 -13.18
C SER A 457 -28.42 -11.34 -13.21
N LEU A 458 -27.85 -10.99 -12.05
CA LEU A 458 -26.74 -10.05 -11.96
C LEU A 458 -25.47 -10.63 -12.57
N LEU A 459 -25.16 -11.90 -12.31
CA LEU A 459 -24.00 -12.56 -12.91
C LEU A 459 -24.11 -12.65 -14.42
N CYS A 460 -25.29 -13.00 -14.96
CA CYS A 460 -25.54 -12.97 -16.40
C CYS A 460 -25.30 -11.58 -17.01
N GLU A 461 -25.80 -10.53 -16.37
CA GLU A 461 -25.62 -9.15 -16.81
C GLU A 461 -24.14 -8.74 -16.78
N MET A 462 -23.44 -9.05 -15.70
CA MET A 462 -22.03 -8.69 -15.51
C MET A 462 -21.09 -9.44 -16.46
N LEU A 463 -21.31 -10.74 -16.68
CA LEU A 463 -20.48 -11.55 -17.57
C LEU A 463 -20.65 -11.13 -19.05
N ARG A 464 -21.85 -10.69 -19.43
CA ARG A 464 -22.14 -10.12 -20.77
C ARG A 464 -21.80 -8.63 -20.89
N ASP A 465 -21.36 -7.98 -19.81
CA ASP A 465 -21.10 -6.55 -19.81
C ASP A 465 -19.92 -6.23 -20.73
N LYS A 466 -20.00 -5.11 -21.47
CA LYS A 466 -18.93 -4.67 -22.38
C LYS A 466 -17.69 -4.21 -21.62
N MET A 467 -17.87 -3.79 -20.36
CA MET A 467 -16.80 -3.32 -19.49
C MET A 467 -15.97 -4.45 -18.90
N TYR A 468 -14.65 -4.37 -19.11
CA TYR A 468 -13.68 -5.31 -18.58
C TYR A 468 -13.78 -5.43 -17.05
N GLU A 469 -13.80 -4.30 -16.34
CA GLU A 469 -13.79 -4.24 -14.88
C GLU A 469 -15.06 -4.84 -14.25
N VAL A 470 -16.18 -4.81 -14.98
CA VAL A 470 -17.44 -5.43 -14.55
C VAL A 470 -17.34 -6.95 -14.67
N ARG A 471 -16.93 -7.47 -15.84
CA ARG A 471 -16.68 -8.91 -16.04
C ARG A 471 -15.66 -9.44 -15.04
N HIS A 472 -14.59 -8.69 -14.84
CA HIS A 472 -13.54 -9.02 -13.89
C HIS A 472 -14.06 -9.10 -12.43
N THR A 473 -15.00 -8.23 -12.06
CA THR A 473 -15.67 -8.27 -10.74
C THR A 473 -16.59 -9.49 -10.61
N ALA A 474 -17.25 -9.92 -11.69
CA ALA A 474 -18.02 -11.17 -11.70
C ALA A 474 -17.10 -12.36 -11.49
N PHE A 475 -15.96 -12.44 -12.20
CA PHE A 475 -15.01 -13.53 -12.00
C PHE A 475 -14.42 -13.57 -10.59
N ASP A 476 -14.15 -12.40 -9.98
CA ASP A 476 -13.74 -12.33 -8.57
C ASP A 476 -14.78 -12.94 -7.63
N PHE A 477 -16.05 -12.61 -7.87
CA PHE A 477 -17.15 -13.17 -7.10
C PHE A 477 -17.24 -14.70 -7.27
N LEU A 478 -17.18 -15.19 -8.51
CA LEU A 478 -17.25 -16.63 -8.79
C LEU A 478 -16.09 -17.40 -8.12
N CYS A 479 -14.88 -16.86 -8.17
CA CYS A 479 -13.74 -17.44 -7.46
C CYS A 479 -13.95 -17.46 -5.94
N SER A 480 -14.54 -16.40 -5.38
CA SER A 480 -14.73 -16.28 -3.92
C SER A 480 -15.71 -17.28 -3.32
N LEU A 481 -16.62 -17.86 -4.12
CA LEU A 481 -17.65 -18.79 -3.65
C LEU A 481 -17.11 -20.13 -3.12
N HIS A 482 -15.91 -20.57 -3.51
CA HIS A 482 -15.44 -21.92 -3.18
C HIS A 482 -14.44 -22.00 -2.02
N SER A 483 -13.80 -20.89 -1.66
CA SER A 483 -12.91 -20.79 -0.48
C SER A 483 -11.82 -21.87 -0.42
N ASP A 484 -10.75 -21.70 -1.20
CA ASP A 484 -9.40 -21.98 -0.68
C ASP A 484 -8.66 -20.65 -0.60
N SER A 485 -8.27 -20.30 0.63
CA SER A 485 -7.47 -19.19 1.22
C SER A 485 -6.80 -18.05 0.40
N ASN A 486 -6.88 -18.02 -0.93
CA ASN A 486 -6.26 -17.03 -1.82
C ASN A 486 -7.25 -16.30 -2.75
N CYS A 487 -8.56 -16.42 -2.55
CA CYS A 487 -9.54 -15.70 -3.37
C CYS A 487 -9.72 -14.24 -2.92
N CYS A 488 -10.01 -13.37 -3.90
CA CYS A 488 -10.01 -11.91 -3.82
C CYS A 488 -10.48 -11.33 -2.47
N GLN A 489 -9.68 -10.42 -1.87
CA GLN A 489 -10.01 -9.73 -0.61
C GLN A 489 -11.39 -9.03 -0.64
N ARG A 490 -11.89 -8.70 -1.84
CA ARG A 490 -13.12 -7.93 -2.08
C ARG A 490 -14.41 -8.55 -1.54
N PHE A 491 -14.52 -9.88 -1.51
CA PHE A 491 -15.73 -10.56 -1.02
C PHE A 491 -15.49 -11.39 0.25
N SER A 492 -14.23 -11.54 0.69
CA SER A 492 -13.87 -12.40 1.82
C SER A 492 -14.59 -12.01 3.14
N GLU A 493 -14.74 -10.71 3.40
CA GLU A 493 -15.36 -10.21 4.63
C GLU A 493 -16.85 -10.57 4.73
N ILE A 494 -17.62 -10.38 3.65
CA ILE A 494 -19.05 -10.71 3.64
C ILE A 494 -19.27 -12.23 3.80
N PHE A 495 -18.47 -13.07 3.13
CA PHE A 495 -18.57 -14.52 3.32
C PHE A 495 -18.29 -14.91 4.77
N THR A 496 -17.32 -14.27 5.43
CA THR A 496 -16.97 -14.53 6.82
C THR A 496 -18.10 -14.14 7.78
N ASN A 497 -18.75 -13.00 7.56
CA ASN A 497 -19.76 -12.46 8.46
C ASN A 497 -21.17 -13.04 8.25
N LEU A 498 -21.45 -13.63 7.08
CA LEU A 498 -22.73 -14.31 6.84
C LEU A 498 -22.84 -15.62 7.64
N PRO A 499 -24.03 -15.95 8.18
CA PRO A 499 -24.30 -17.26 8.79
C PRO A 499 -23.97 -18.40 7.83
N VAL A 500 -23.43 -19.51 8.35
CA VAL A 500 -22.99 -20.66 7.53
C VAL A 500 -24.12 -21.17 6.63
N PHE A 501 -25.35 -21.30 7.14
CA PHE A 501 -26.50 -21.72 6.33
C PHE A 501 -26.81 -20.73 5.18
N ALA A 502 -26.76 -19.42 5.43
CA ALA A 502 -26.99 -18.42 4.38
C ALA A 502 -25.86 -18.44 3.34
N ARG A 503 -24.63 -18.66 3.79
CA ARG A 503 -23.46 -18.84 2.92
C ARG A 503 -23.62 -20.05 2.02
N ASP A 504 -23.95 -21.20 2.61
CA ASP A 504 -24.13 -22.46 1.88
C ASP A 504 -25.37 -22.41 0.99
N HIS A 505 -26.41 -21.65 1.37
CA HIS A 505 -27.56 -21.39 0.53
C HIS A 505 -27.20 -20.50 -0.68
N CYS A 506 -26.44 -19.41 -0.48
CA CYS A 506 -25.96 -18.58 -1.60
C CYS A 506 -25.04 -19.37 -2.53
N LYS A 507 -24.13 -20.17 -1.95
CA LYS A 507 -23.34 -21.14 -2.72
C LYS A 507 -24.28 -22.07 -3.46
N SER A 508 -25.25 -22.69 -2.80
CA SER A 508 -26.21 -23.59 -3.44
C SER A 508 -27.07 -22.91 -4.49
N ILE A 509 -27.40 -21.62 -4.40
CA ILE A 509 -28.14 -20.91 -5.45
C ILE A 509 -27.24 -20.75 -6.67
N VAL A 510 -26.04 -20.21 -6.50
CA VAL A 510 -25.10 -20.03 -7.62
C VAL A 510 -24.61 -21.36 -8.16
N PHE A 511 -24.40 -22.37 -7.30
CA PHE A 511 -23.98 -23.70 -7.70
C PHE A 511 -25.15 -24.54 -8.19
N GLN A 512 -26.40 -24.46 -7.71
CA GLN A 512 -27.54 -25.19 -8.31
C GLN A 512 -28.02 -24.52 -9.59
N SER A 513 -27.96 -23.20 -9.70
CA SER A 513 -28.12 -22.54 -10.99
C SER A 513 -27.00 -23.00 -11.92
N VAL A 514 -25.73 -22.93 -11.53
CA VAL A 514 -24.61 -23.39 -12.37
C VAL A 514 -24.56 -24.93 -12.55
N CYS A 515 -25.20 -25.73 -11.70
CA CYS A 515 -25.24 -27.20 -11.80
C CYS A 515 -26.49 -27.75 -12.51
N CYS A 516 -27.48 -26.91 -12.82
CA CYS A 516 -28.67 -27.29 -13.58
C CYS A 516 -28.92 -26.23 -14.67
N GLU A 517 -28.27 -26.35 -15.83
CA GLU A 517 -28.56 -25.56 -17.05
C GLU A 517 -28.89 -24.08 -16.81
N SER A 518 -28.18 -23.37 -15.92
CA SER A 518 -28.40 -21.92 -15.80
C SER A 518 -27.79 -21.16 -16.96
N ASN A 519 -28.43 -20.04 -17.27
CA ASN A 519 -27.91 -18.99 -18.13
C ASN A 519 -26.48 -18.54 -17.71
N VAL A 520 -26.12 -18.61 -16.43
CA VAL A 520 -24.78 -18.23 -15.94
C VAL A 520 -23.73 -19.23 -16.44
N LEU A 521 -24.02 -20.54 -16.33
CA LEU A 521 -23.15 -21.58 -16.86
C LEU A 521 -23.00 -21.43 -18.37
N GLU A 522 -24.12 -21.26 -19.10
CA GLU A 522 -24.10 -21.09 -20.56
C GLU A 522 -23.19 -19.93 -20.99
N ILE A 523 -23.34 -18.74 -20.37
CA ILE A 523 -22.50 -17.57 -20.64
C ILE A 523 -21.04 -17.84 -20.30
N PHE A 524 -20.78 -18.50 -19.17
CA PHE A 524 -19.42 -18.86 -18.80
C PHE A 524 -18.79 -19.84 -19.80
N MET A 525 -19.58 -20.77 -20.34
CA MET A 525 -19.15 -21.70 -21.39
C MET A 525 -18.89 -20.99 -22.72
N GLU A 526 -19.70 -19.99 -23.10
CA GLU A 526 -19.43 -19.11 -24.24
C GLU A 526 -18.07 -18.40 -24.08
N ILE A 527 -17.81 -17.83 -22.90
CA ILE A 527 -16.56 -17.10 -22.61
C ILE A 527 -15.35 -18.04 -22.61
N THR A 528 -15.47 -19.24 -22.03
CA THR A 528 -14.37 -20.22 -22.01
C THR A 528 -14.09 -20.78 -23.40
N SER A 529 -15.12 -21.01 -24.22
CA SER A 529 -14.96 -21.40 -25.63
C SER A 529 -14.32 -20.28 -26.47
N ASP A 530 -14.72 -19.03 -26.21
CA ASP A 530 -14.10 -17.87 -26.84
C ASP A 530 -12.63 -17.71 -26.43
N LEU A 531 -12.30 -17.92 -25.16
CA LEU A 531 -10.92 -17.96 -24.68
C LEU A 531 -10.11 -19.06 -25.40
N ALA A 532 -10.71 -20.22 -25.65
CA ALA A 532 -10.06 -21.33 -26.35
C ALA A 532 -9.72 -21.01 -27.82
N THR A 533 -10.58 -20.24 -28.49
CA THR A 533 -10.40 -19.87 -29.90
C THR A 533 -9.61 -18.56 -30.09
N ARG A 534 -9.73 -17.63 -29.13
CA ARG A 534 -9.23 -16.24 -29.19
C ARG A 534 -8.36 -15.88 -27.98
N THR A 535 -7.51 -16.81 -27.54
CA THR A 535 -6.68 -16.67 -26.31
C THR A 535 -5.87 -15.37 -26.20
N HIS A 536 -5.43 -14.79 -27.31
CA HIS A 536 -4.62 -13.56 -27.33
C HIS A 536 -5.43 -12.28 -27.05
N PHE A 537 -6.77 -12.35 -27.08
CA PHE A 537 -7.65 -11.23 -26.73
C PHE A 537 -7.93 -11.13 -25.22
N TYR A 538 -7.51 -12.12 -24.42
CA TYR A 538 -7.71 -12.14 -22.98
C TYR A 538 -6.46 -11.71 -22.22
N HIS A 539 -6.63 -10.83 -21.24
CA HIS A 539 -5.57 -10.48 -20.30
C HIS A 539 -5.21 -11.67 -19.40
N SER A 540 -3.95 -11.74 -18.96
CA SER A 540 -3.44 -12.83 -18.12
C SER A 540 -4.26 -13.01 -16.84
N GLU A 541 -4.70 -11.92 -16.19
CA GLU A 541 -5.54 -12.00 -14.99
C GLU A 541 -6.90 -12.66 -15.23
N ASP A 542 -7.53 -12.39 -16.38
CA ASP A 542 -8.80 -13.01 -16.74
C ASP A 542 -8.63 -14.50 -16.99
N LYS A 543 -7.56 -14.89 -17.70
CA LYS A 543 -7.21 -16.30 -17.90
C LYS A 543 -7.07 -17.03 -16.57
N ILE A 544 -6.33 -16.43 -15.62
CA ILE A 544 -6.15 -16.99 -14.28
C ILE A 544 -7.49 -17.18 -13.57
N LYS A 545 -8.38 -16.18 -13.60
CA LYS A 545 -9.68 -16.26 -12.92
C LYS A 545 -10.66 -17.21 -13.59
N ILE A 546 -10.68 -17.25 -14.92
CA ILE A 546 -11.49 -18.20 -15.69
C ILE A 546 -11.03 -19.63 -15.38
N LEU A 547 -9.72 -19.90 -15.38
CA LEU A 547 -9.20 -21.22 -15.01
C LEU A 547 -9.48 -21.56 -13.54
N LYS A 548 -9.37 -20.60 -12.62
CA LYS A 548 -9.77 -20.80 -11.21
C LYS A 548 -11.24 -21.17 -11.09
N ALA A 549 -12.13 -20.45 -11.76
CA ALA A 549 -13.56 -20.76 -11.77
C ALA A 549 -13.84 -22.13 -12.43
N LEU A 550 -13.20 -22.43 -13.56
CA LEU A 550 -13.34 -23.70 -14.28
C LEU A 550 -12.88 -24.89 -13.45
N LYS A 551 -11.76 -24.78 -12.73
CA LYS A 551 -11.28 -25.79 -11.78
C LYS A 551 -12.33 -26.15 -10.72
N ILE A 552 -13.10 -25.15 -10.29
CA ILE A 552 -14.06 -25.28 -9.20
C ILE A 552 -15.39 -25.87 -9.69
N TRP A 553 -15.77 -25.60 -10.94
CA TRP A 553 -17.08 -25.94 -11.47
C TRP A 553 -17.03 -27.28 -12.20
N ASP A 554 -17.24 -28.38 -11.47
CA ASP A 554 -17.15 -29.74 -12.01
C ASP A 554 -18.00 -29.95 -13.28
N ILE A 555 -19.21 -29.38 -13.34
CA ILE A 555 -20.08 -29.45 -14.53
C ILE A 555 -19.54 -28.60 -15.68
N ALA A 556 -19.05 -27.38 -15.40
CA ALA A 556 -18.43 -26.54 -16.42
C ALA A 556 -17.16 -27.20 -16.96
N LEU A 557 -16.35 -27.83 -16.10
CA LEU A 557 -15.14 -28.56 -16.49
C LEU A 557 -15.47 -29.80 -17.34
N LYS A 558 -16.52 -30.55 -16.98
CA LYS A 558 -17.04 -31.65 -17.80
C LYS A 558 -17.57 -31.16 -19.15
N GLN A 559 -18.43 -30.15 -19.17
CA GLN A 559 -18.94 -29.57 -20.42
C GLN A 559 -17.83 -28.96 -21.26
N PHE A 560 -16.86 -28.29 -20.66
CA PHE A 560 -15.68 -27.76 -21.36
C PHE A 560 -14.92 -28.86 -22.08
N SER A 561 -14.79 -30.02 -21.46
CA SER A 561 -14.19 -31.21 -22.08
C SER A 561 -15.05 -31.81 -23.21
N GLU A 562 -16.34 -31.49 -23.26
CA GLU A 562 -17.28 -31.98 -24.27
C GLU A 562 -17.53 -30.96 -25.41
N ILE A 563 -17.06 -29.72 -25.27
CA ILE A 563 -17.15 -28.70 -26.33
C ILE A 563 -16.30 -29.15 -27.53
N ASN A 564 -17.00 -29.76 -28.49
CA ASN A 564 -16.49 -30.03 -29.81
C ASN A 564 -16.41 -28.71 -30.59
N ASN A 565 -15.24 -28.07 -30.64
CA ASN A 565 -14.94 -27.11 -31.70
C ASN A 565 -13.63 -27.45 -32.42
N VAL A 566 -13.84 -28.25 -33.48
CA VAL A 566 -13.27 -28.13 -34.83
C VAL A 566 -11.78 -28.47 -35.02
N HIS A 567 -11.49 -29.78 -35.09
CA HIS A 567 -10.81 -30.48 -36.23
C HIS A 567 -10.05 -31.76 -35.89
N THR A 568 -10.25 -32.40 -34.73
CA THR A 568 -9.69 -33.74 -34.47
C THR A 568 -10.47 -34.52 -33.41
N GLU A 569 -10.50 -35.85 -33.54
CA GLU A 569 -11.03 -36.83 -32.58
C GLU A 569 -10.35 -36.81 -31.17
N SER A 570 -9.58 -35.77 -30.83
CA SER A 570 -8.86 -35.59 -29.55
C SER A 570 -9.28 -34.34 -28.75
N GLY A 571 -10.48 -33.82 -29.01
CA GLY A 571 -10.93 -32.47 -28.59
C GLY A 571 -11.07 -32.17 -27.09
N LYS A 572 -10.99 -33.14 -26.18
CA LYS A 572 -11.44 -32.93 -24.80
C LYS A 572 -10.48 -32.16 -23.87
N ILE A 573 -9.20 -32.03 -24.24
CA ILE A 573 -8.12 -31.60 -23.32
C ILE A 573 -7.09 -30.65 -23.96
N SER A 574 -7.04 -30.56 -25.31
CA SER A 574 -5.96 -29.89 -26.05
C SER A 574 -5.72 -28.42 -25.65
N PHE A 575 -6.79 -27.65 -25.39
CA PHE A 575 -6.65 -26.27 -24.96
C PHE A 575 -6.00 -26.12 -23.57
N LEU A 576 -6.43 -26.92 -22.58
CA LEU A 576 -5.86 -26.87 -21.23
C LEU A 576 -4.38 -27.27 -21.27
N VAL A 577 -4.01 -28.26 -22.10
CA VAL A 577 -2.61 -28.66 -22.36
C VAL A 577 -1.80 -27.53 -22.98
N SER A 578 -2.38 -26.76 -23.90
CA SER A 578 -1.74 -25.58 -24.45
C SER A 578 -1.50 -24.51 -23.38
N MET A 579 -2.45 -24.29 -22.48
CA MET A 579 -2.32 -23.32 -21.37
C MET A 579 -1.34 -23.77 -20.29
N CYS A 580 -1.13 -25.07 -20.09
CA CYS A 580 -0.04 -25.57 -19.24
C CYS A 580 1.36 -25.16 -19.73
N LYS A 581 1.49 -24.78 -21.00
CA LYS A 581 2.75 -24.29 -21.60
C LYS A 581 2.81 -22.76 -21.69
N ASP A 582 1.87 -22.04 -21.07
CA ASP A 582 1.88 -20.58 -21.08
C ASP A 582 3.11 -20.03 -20.34
N SER A 583 3.70 -18.97 -20.88
CA SER A 583 4.84 -18.28 -20.28
C SER A 583 4.56 -17.68 -18.90
N HIS A 584 3.30 -17.42 -18.56
CA HIS A 584 2.88 -16.90 -17.27
C HIS A 584 2.63 -18.04 -16.28
N GLU A 585 3.49 -18.14 -15.26
CA GLU A 585 3.51 -19.25 -14.28
C GLU A 585 2.14 -19.53 -13.63
N GLU A 586 1.41 -18.49 -13.20
CA GLU A 586 0.07 -18.70 -12.61
C GLU A 586 -0.96 -19.27 -13.61
N ILE A 587 -0.88 -18.94 -14.90
CA ILE A 587 -1.79 -19.50 -15.91
C ILE A 587 -1.51 -20.99 -16.06
N ALA A 588 -0.24 -21.33 -16.24
CA ALA A 588 0.20 -22.72 -16.37
C ALA A 588 -0.22 -23.54 -15.14
N LEU A 589 0.01 -23.03 -13.93
CA LEU A 589 -0.37 -23.69 -12.68
C LEU A 589 -1.89 -23.92 -12.57
N ASN A 590 -2.71 -22.91 -12.88
CA ASN A 590 -4.17 -23.07 -12.82
C ASN A 590 -4.69 -24.00 -13.92
N ALA A 591 -4.06 -24.04 -15.10
CA ALA A 591 -4.39 -24.99 -16.16
C ALA A 591 -4.07 -26.44 -15.76
N VAL A 592 -2.89 -26.68 -15.17
CA VAL A 592 -2.52 -28.01 -14.60
C VAL A 592 -3.54 -28.44 -13.55
N ASN A 593 -3.95 -27.53 -12.68
CA ASN A 593 -4.96 -27.82 -11.67
C ASN A 593 -6.33 -28.18 -12.28
N CYS A 594 -6.73 -27.53 -13.38
CA CYS A 594 -7.96 -27.89 -14.10
C CYS A 594 -7.86 -29.30 -14.69
N LEU A 595 -6.72 -29.63 -15.32
CA LEU A 595 -6.48 -30.96 -15.90
C LEU A 595 -6.50 -32.05 -14.83
N SER A 596 -5.76 -31.86 -13.74
CA SER A 596 -5.74 -32.81 -12.63
C SER A 596 -7.15 -33.05 -12.07
N LYS A 597 -7.90 -31.97 -11.84
CA LYS A 597 -9.29 -32.07 -11.35
C LYS A 597 -10.20 -32.80 -12.35
N PHE A 598 -10.05 -32.55 -13.66
CA PHE A 598 -10.80 -33.25 -14.70
C PHE A 598 -10.52 -34.75 -14.70
N LEU A 599 -9.24 -35.15 -14.63
CA LEU A 599 -8.85 -36.56 -14.57
C LEU A 599 -9.43 -37.26 -13.33
N CYS A 600 -9.49 -36.56 -12.19
CA CYS A 600 -10.17 -37.08 -11.00
C CYS A 600 -11.68 -37.30 -11.22
N LEU A 601 -12.35 -36.41 -11.96
CA LEU A 601 -13.78 -36.56 -12.28
C LEU A 601 -14.04 -37.75 -13.21
N GLU A 602 -13.07 -38.12 -14.04
CA GLU A 602 -13.09 -39.32 -14.90
C GLU A 602 -12.64 -40.61 -14.17
N GLY A 603 -12.33 -40.53 -12.86
CA GLY A 603 -12.05 -41.68 -12.01
C GLY A 603 -10.57 -42.02 -11.79
N LEU A 604 -9.64 -41.12 -12.13
CA LEU A 604 -8.20 -41.30 -11.84
C LEU A 604 -7.84 -40.77 -10.43
N PRO A 605 -6.96 -41.46 -9.66
CA PRO A 605 -6.68 -41.13 -8.25
C PRO A 605 -5.94 -39.78 -8.05
N GLN A 606 -6.12 -39.18 -6.87
CA GLN A 606 -5.92 -37.73 -6.63
C GLN A 606 -4.47 -37.25 -6.40
N ASP A 607 -3.48 -38.11 -6.12
CA ASP A 607 -2.18 -37.61 -5.62
C ASP A 607 -0.90 -38.35 -6.06
N GLU A 608 -0.95 -39.49 -6.76
CA GLU A 608 0.28 -40.31 -6.96
C GLU A 608 0.85 -40.37 -8.39
N ASP A 609 0.26 -39.69 -9.36
CA ASP A 609 0.63 -39.94 -10.76
C ASP A 609 0.89 -38.67 -11.59
N LEU A 610 1.74 -37.79 -11.08
CA LEU A 610 2.43 -36.78 -11.89
C LEU A 610 3.11 -37.41 -13.13
N GLY A 611 3.56 -38.66 -13.01
CA GLY A 611 4.05 -39.49 -14.11
C GLY A 611 2.97 -39.77 -15.15
N ALA A 612 1.81 -40.31 -14.77
CA ALA A 612 0.71 -40.53 -15.70
C ALA A 612 0.12 -39.25 -16.30
N ILE A 613 0.09 -38.12 -15.55
CA ILE A 613 -0.28 -36.82 -16.12
C ILE A 613 0.73 -36.39 -17.21
N CYS A 614 2.03 -36.55 -16.96
CA CYS A 614 3.08 -36.29 -17.95
C CYS A 614 3.00 -37.24 -19.15
N GLU A 615 2.76 -38.54 -18.95
CA GLU A 615 2.59 -39.53 -20.01
C GLU A 615 1.33 -39.25 -20.86
N LEU A 616 0.21 -38.91 -20.23
CA LEU A 616 -1.04 -38.54 -20.92
C LEU A 616 -0.87 -37.23 -21.72
N LEU A 617 -0.11 -36.27 -21.15
CA LEU A 617 0.29 -35.06 -21.86
C LEU A 617 1.17 -35.38 -23.08
N GLU A 618 2.15 -36.29 -22.95
CA GLU A 618 3.01 -36.74 -24.05
C GLU A 618 2.25 -37.54 -25.13
N GLU A 619 1.32 -38.41 -24.74
CA GLU A 619 0.49 -39.23 -25.63
C GLU A 619 -0.50 -38.39 -26.44
N LEU A 620 -1.14 -37.39 -25.80
CA LEU A 620 -2.00 -36.41 -26.47
C LEU A 620 -1.20 -35.47 -27.39
N LEU A 621 0.03 -35.10 -27.01
CA LEU A 621 0.94 -34.32 -27.86
C LEU A 621 1.35 -35.13 -29.11
N ASN A 622 1.62 -36.42 -28.97
CA ASN A 622 1.97 -37.30 -30.10
C ASN A 622 0.79 -37.54 -31.06
N ASN A 623 -0.44 -37.62 -30.55
CA ASN A 623 -1.64 -37.73 -31.39
C ASN A 623 -1.96 -36.44 -32.17
N SER A 624 -1.62 -35.26 -31.64
CA SER A 624 -1.75 -33.99 -32.38
C SER A 624 -0.79 -33.89 -33.59
N HIS A 625 0.37 -34.54 -33.51
CA HIS A 625 1.32 -34.63 -34.63
C HIS A 625 0.89 -35.61 -35.74
N MET A 626 0.05 -36.60 -35.42
CA MET A 626 -0.53 -37.54 -36.40
C MET A 626 -1.65 -36.88 -37.23
N ALA A 627 -2.49 -36.05 -36.62
CA ALA A 627 -3.58 -35.36 -37.32
C ALA A 627 -3.11 -34.29 -38.32
N LEU A 628 -1.99 -33.60 -38.03
CA LEU A 628 -1.34 -32.68 -38.98
C LEU A 628 -0.69 -33.39 -40.17
N LYS A 629 -0.48 -34.71 -40.09
CA LYS A 629 0.01 -35.52 -41.21
C LYS A 629 -1.13 -36.06 -42.09
N SER A 630 -2.32 -36.35 -41.54
CA SER A 630 -3.45 -36.86 -42.33
C SER A 630 -4.16 -35.77 -43.15
N SER A 631 -4.18 -34.52 -42.68
CA SER A 631 -4.77 -33.41 -43.45
C SER A 631 -3.89 -32.93 -44.62
N ARG A 632 -2.65 -33.42 -44.74
CA ARG A 632 -1.74 -33.15 -45.88
C ARG A 632 -1.77 -34.24 -46.95
N SER A 633 -2.56 -35.31 -46.77
CA SER A 633 -2.65 -36.42 -47.72
C SER A 633 -3.95 -36.49 -48.53
N GLU A 634 -4.90 -35.55 -48.36
CA GLU A 634 -6.16 -35.50 -49.15
C GLU A 634 -6.28 -34.29 -50.10
N GLU A 635 -5.24 -33.47 -50.25
CA GLU A 635 -5.11 -32.54 -51.41
C GLU A 635 -3.95 -32.98 -52.31
N HIS A 636 -4.12 -34.12 -53.00
CA HIS A 636 -3.43 -34.44 -54.27
C HIS A 636 -4.32 -35.29 -55.16
#